data_AF-C7JH49-F1
#
_entry.id   AF-C7JH49-F1
#
_cell.length_a   1.000
_cell.length_b   1.000
_cell.length_c   1.000
_cell.angle_alpha   90.00
_cell.angle_beta   90.00
_cell.angle_gamma   90.00
#
_symmetry.space_group_name_H-M   'P 1'
#
loop_
_entity.id
_entity.type
_entity.pdbx_description
1 polymer ?
#
loop_
_entity_poly.entity_id
_entity_poly.type
_entity_poly.pdbx_seq_one_letter_code
_entity_poly.pdbx_strand_id
1 'polypeptide(L)'
;MAKHTSASQQCKSPVVTPDRLSVIQDATSELSCIGICLQAMSNGMLTGSEESGPNMSAVGMALEWLSGEMERRCAVIDESLS
;
A
#
# COMPACT_ATOMS: atom_id res chain seq x y z
N MET A 1 -9.32 -53.70 10.66
CA MET A 1 -9.80 -52.66 9.73
C MET A 1 -10.24 -51.45 10.54
N ALA A 2 -9.50 -50.35 10.50
CA ALA A 2 -9.93 -49.06 11.07
C ALA A 2 -9.58 -47.96 10.07
N LYS A 3 -10.62 -47.35 9.51
CA LYS A 3 -10.56 -46.41 8.39
C LYS A 3 -10.39 -45.01 9.00
N HIS A 4 -9.17 -44.49 9.02
CA HIS A 4 -8.90 -43.10 9.42
C HIS A 4 -9.33 -42.18 8.28
N THR A 5 -10.56 -41.68 8.34
CA THR A 5 -11.01 -40.56 7.52
C THR A 5 -10.46 -39.28 8.15
N SER A 6 -9.26 -38.86 7.75
CA SER A 6 -8.75 -37.52 8.07
C SER A 6 -9.52 -36.53 7.21
N ALA A 7 -10.45 -35.80 7.82
CA ALA A 7 -11.20 -34.76 7.16
C ALA A 7 -10.23 -33.68 6.65
N SER A 8 -10.26 -33.42 5.34
CA SER A 8 -9.58 -32.28 4.75
C SER A 8 -10.12 -31.02 5.40
N GLN A 9 -9.29 -30.34 6.20
CA GLN A 9 -9.58 -28.98 6.67
C GLN A 9 -9.60 -28.10 5.44
N GLN A 10 -10.78 -27.97 4.85
CA GLN A 10 -11.07 -27.05 3.77
C GLN A 10 -10.93 -25.66 4.37
N CYS A 11 -9.72 -25.08 4.28
CA CYS A 11 -9.48 -23.66 4.43
C CYS A 11 -10.47 -22.94 3.50
N LYS A 12 -11.61 -22.53 4.04
CA LYS A 12 -12.49 -21.58 3.38
C LYS A 12 -11.69 -20.30 3.32
N SER A 13 -11.10 -20.03 2.16
CA SER A 13 -10.59 -18.71 1.84
C SER A 13 -11.70 -17.71 2.19
N PRO A 14 -11.42 -16.68 3.01
CA PRO A 14 -12.41 -15.69 3.39
C PRO A 14 -13.04 -15.13 2.12
N VAL A 15 -14.35 -15.27 1.98
CA VAL A 15 -15.08 -14.62 0.88
C VAL A 15 -15.04 -13.12 1.18
N VAL A 16 -14.26 -12.37 0.41
CA VAL A 16 -14.15 -10.92 0.56
C VAL A 16 -15.54 -10.32 0.40
N THR A 17 -16.06 -9.71 1.47
CA THR A 17 -17.37 -9.07 1.45
C THR A 17 -17.32 -7.77 0.63
N PRO A 18 -18.45 -7.29 0.08
CA PRO A 18 -18.49 -6.03 -0.66
C PRO A 18 -17.89 -4.84 0.13
N ASP A 19 -18.11 -4.80 1.44
CA ASP A 19 -17.53 -3.78 2.32
C ASP A 19 -16.00 -3.84 2.33
N ARG A 20 -15.41 -5.05 2.41
CA ARG A 20 -13.96 -5.24 2.36
C ARG A 20 -13.37 -4.88 0.99
N LEU A 21 -14.10 -5.13 -0.10
CA LEU A 21 -13.67 -4.71 -1.43
C LEU A 21 -13.59 -3.18 -1.56
N SER A 22 -14.54 -2.44 -0.98
CA SER A 22 -14.50 -0.97 -0.99
C SER A 22 -13.28 -0.42 -0.26
N VAL A 23 -12.95 -0.98 0.91
CA VAL A 23 -11.75 -0.61 1.69
C VAL A 23 -10.46 -0.90 0.91
N ILE A 24 -10.38 -2.05 0.24
CA ILE A 24 -9.21 -2.40 -0.59
C ILE A 24 -9.07 -1.43 -1.77
N GLN A 25 -10.18 -1.06 -2.42
CA GLN A 25 -10.17 -0.11 -3.53
C GLN A 25 -9.72 1.28 -3.08
N ASP A 26 -10.22 1.77 -1.95
CA ASP A 26 -9.82 3.06 -1.39
C ASP A 26 -8.32 3.05 -1.04
N ALA A 27 -7.83 2.02 -0.35
CA ALA A 27 -6.42 1.89 -0.01
C ALA A 27 -5.53 1.81 -1.26
N THR A 28 -5.98 1.12 -2.31
CA THR A 28 -5.27 1.02 -3.60
C THR A 28 -5.26 2.36 -4.35
N SER A 29 -6.36 3.11 -4.30
CA SER A 29 -6.43 4.46 -4.87
C SER A 29 -5.45 5.40 -4.17
N GLU A 30 -5.40 5.36 -2.83
CA GLU A 30 -4.46 6.15 -2.04
C GLU A 30 -2.99 5.78 -2.32
N LEU A 31 -2.68 4.50 -2.51
CA LEU A 31 -1.35 4.06 -2.98
C LEU A 31 -1.00 4.63 -4.35
N SER A 32 -1.97 4.74 -5.26
CA SER A 32 -1.77 5.35 -6.57
C SER A 32 -1.44 6.85 -6.44
N CYS A 33 -2.12 7.56 -5.54
CA CYS A 33 -1.82 8.96 -5.23
C CYS A 33 -0.40 9.14 -4.68
N ILE A 34 0.05 8.24 -3.80
CA ILE A 34 1.44 8.24 -3.31
C ILE A 34 2.42 8.09 -4.47
N GLY A 35 2.16 7.17 -5.41
CA GLY A 35 2.98 7.03 -6.62
C GLY A 35 3.08 8.32 -7.45
N ILE A 36 1.97 9.05 -7.58
CA ILE A 36 1.97 10.36 -8.27
C ILE A 36 2.81 11.38 -7.51
N CYS A 37 2.72 11.44 -6.18
CA CYS A 37 3.56 12.32 -5.36
C CYS A 37 5.05 12.02 -5.55
N LEU A 38 5.43 10.72 -5.51
CA LEU A 38 6.81 10.29 -5.75
C LEU A 38 7.31 10.71 -7.13
N GLN A 39 6.48 10.53 -8.17
CA GLN A 39 6.84 10.94 -9.53
C GLN A 39 7.02 12.46 -9.65
N ALA A 40 6.13 13.25 -9.04
CA ALA A 40 6.23 14.70 -9.05
C ALA A 40 7.49 15.20 -8.33
N MET A 41 7.83 14.60 -7.18
CA MET A 41 9.08 14.92 -6.46
C MET A 41 10.31 14.55 -7.28
N SER A 42 10.34 13.35 -7.86
CA SER A 42 11.43 12.91 -8.75
C SER A 42 11.64 13.89 -9.91
N ASN A 43 10.56 14.31 -10.56
CA ASN A 43 10.61 15.31 -11.63
C ASN A 43 11.15 16.66 -11.11
N GLY A 44 10.67 17.12 -9.95
CA GLY A 44 11.15 18.34 -9.32
C GLY A 44 12.63 18.32 -8.98
N MET A 45 13.16 17.16 -8.57
CA MET A 45 14.59 16.97 -8.31
C MET A 45 15.43 16.92 -9.59
N LEU A 46 14.93 16.27 -10.65
CA LEU A 46 15.65 16.12 -11.91
C LEU A 46 15.65 17.39 -12.76
N THR A 47 14.61 18.22 -12.64
CA THR A 47 14.40 19.40 -13.49
C THR A 47 14.55 20.73 -12.75
N GLY A 48 14.65 20.70 -11.42
CA GLY A 48 14.88 21.89 -10.61
C GLY A 48 16.30 22.42 -10.73
N SER A 49 16.46 23.75 -10.73
CA SER A 49 17.76 24.42 -10.57
C SER A 49 18.23 24.31 -9.10
N GLU A 50 19.53 24.27 -8.82
CA GLU A 50 20.06 24.17 -7.45
C GLU A 50 19.61 25.35 -6.54
N GLU A 51 19.30 26.52 -7.12
CA GLU A 51 18.77 27.69 -6.40
C GLU A 51 17.25 27.65 -6.11
N SER A 52 16.49 26.85 -6.88
CA SER A 52 15.01 26.85 -6.85
C SER A 52 14.42 25.45 -6.64
N GLY A 53 15.27 24.44 -6.54
CA GLY A 53 14.91 23.04 -6.39
C GLY A 53 14.39 22.73 -5.00
N PRO A 54 13.68 21.61 -4.83
CA PRO A 54 13.20 21.19 -3.53
C PRO A 54 14.37 20.97 -2.58
N ASN A 55 14.31 21.56 -1.38
CA ASN A 55 15.31 21.36 -0.34
C ASN A 55 15.41 19.85 -0.03
N MET A 56 16.61 19.27 -0.16
CA MET A 56 16.86 17.84 0.06
C MET A 56 16.42 17.34 1.44
N SER A 57 16.49 18.17 2.48
CA SER A 57 15.96 17.82 3.80
C SER A 57 14.44 17.69 3.80
N ALA A 58 13.74 18.58 3.09
CA ALA A 58 12.28 18.50 2.94
C ALA A 58 11.87 17.29 2.09
N VAL A 59 12.65 16.96 1.06
CA VAL A 59 12.46 15.74 0.25
C VAL A 59 12.62 14.49 1.13
N GLY A 60 13.66 14.44 1.97
CA GLY A 60 13.88 13.33 2.89
C GLY A 60 12.71 13.11 3.85
N MET A 61 12.22 14.18 4.48
CA MET A 61 11.04 14.12 5.37
C MET A 61 9.77 13.68 4.61
N ALA A 62 9.57 14.17 3.39
CA ALA A 62 8.44 13.77 2.57
C ALA A 62 8.50 12.28 2.20
N LEU A 63 9.68 11.76 1.84
CA LEU A 63 9.88 10.35 1.54
C LEU A 63 9.65 9.45 2.76
N GLU A 64 10.14 9.85 3.94
CA GLU A 64 9.89 9.14 5.18
C GLU A 64 8.38 9.06 5.48
N TRP A 65 7.67 10.18 5.39
CA TRP A 65 6.22 10.20 5.58
C TRP A 65 5.48 9.32 4.55
N LEU A 66 5.81 9.46 3.26
CA LEU A 66 5.19 8.65 2.20
C LEU A 66 5.45 7.16 2.39
N SER A 67 6.64 6.77 2.87
CA SER A 67 6.97 5.37 3.15
C SER A 67 6.06 4.77 4.24
N GLY A 68 5.86 5.48 5.35
CA GLY A 68 4.95 5.04 6.41
C GLY A 68 3.48 5.02 5.94
N GLU A 69 3.10 5.97 5.09
CA GLU A 69 1.77 6.00 4.50
C GLU A 69 1.51 4.80 3.56
N MET A 70 2.52 4.36 2.81
CA MET A 70 2.45 3.15 1.98
C MET A 70 2.30 1.90 2.85
N GLU A 71 3.13 1.74 3.88
CA GLU A 71 3.07 0.59 4.79
C GLU A 71 1.69 0.44 5.45
N ARG A 72 1.14 1.54 5.95
CA ARG A 72 -0.16 1.55 6.60
C ARG A 72 -1.30 1.24 5.61
N ARG A 73 -1.17 1.57 4.31
CA ARG A 73 -2.16 1.15 3.28
C ARG A 73 -2.02 -0.32 2.91
N CYS A 74 -0.80 -0.84 2.81
CA CYS A 74 -0.56 -2.26 2.62
C CYS A 74 -1.13 -3.08 3.79
N ALA A 75 -0.98 -2.62 5.03
CA ALA A 75 -1.56 -3.26 6.21
C ALA A 75 -3.10 -3.32 6.16
N VAL A 76 -3.75 -2.21 5.77
CA VAL A 76 -5.23 -2.19 5.59
C VAL A 76 -5.70 -3.20 4.55
N ILE A 77 -4.96 -3.35 3.44
CA ILE A 77 -5.27 -4.34 2.41
C ILE A 77 -5.10 -5.76 2.96
N ASP A 78 -4.00 -6.05 3.66
CA ASP A 78 -3.72 -7.37 4.25
C ASP A 78 -4.77 -7.77 5.30
N GLU A 79 -5.15 -6.84 6.18
CA GLU A 79 -6.24 -7.02 7.15
C GLU A 79 -7.59 -7.28 6.48
N SER A 80 -7.85 -6.64 5.32
CA SER A 80 -9.10 -6.81 4.58
C SER A 80 -9.16 -8.14 3.81
N LEU A 81 -8.01 -8.75 3.51
CA LEU A 81 -7.89 -10.04 2.83
C LEU A 81 -7.83 -11.24 3.80
N SER A 82 -7.53 -11.00 5.08
CA SER A 82 -7.44 -11.99 6.16
C SER A 82 -8.79 -12.33 6.80
#